data_AF-A0A4Q8AJQ4-F1
#
_entry.id   AF-A0A4Q8AJQ4-F1
#
_cell.length_a   1.000
_cell.length_b   1.000
_cell.length_c   1.000
_cell.angle_alpha   90.00
_cell.angle_beta   90.00
_cell.angle_gamma   90.00
#
_symmetry.space_group_name_H-M   'P 1'
#
loop_
_entity.id
_entity.type
_entity.pdbx_description
1 polymer ?
#
loop_
_entity_poly.entity_id
_entity_poly.type
_entity_poly.pdbx_seq_one_letter_code
_entity_poly.pdbx_strand_id
1 'polypeptide(L)'
;MLLRQIRPAVPERGSALVAVIGVMAIALILTAVVGGSLVSGMGFTSATRAGVQSQAAADAGIAAARAGLNTVGNCAAQPTPGRYVSTVEPKYTATLQYNAGAGWQNGCPTGATTQVRIVSKGTASAKGLVGRSSGDSSTVEAVVGWLTPGVAPSGIGMYLYKGGLFEANSNLDLSEIDGAGLMVKDGNLDCEKNNSKINGNVFVNGNLTFTGSCTVLGDAWVTGTATLGSGRIDGDLTAGSVSPTNPKATGQVGGRLNPPGAVAPVVPGWSEVTYKPGDWRDESGTPYEVKVLSGSACKFTNGQRIGGTIPGKPVILNALACSNGVEAGNNDDVVLTSDVVIFANKFTGNNAGSYTSSSTAVRRLWFITPDPVPTDGKPSCVSPADDFVVKNKLEIKAPVEAFLYTPCKFDAKNTFTWNGQLYSGEYSDVKNNSGFTFAQMGIAGVDLDTGSATTPVLQPKPGALVSNRDLAPVGP
;
A
#
# COMPACT_ATOMS: atom_id res chain seq x y z
N MET A 1 -116.00 -49.71 -8.05
CA MET A 1 -115.73 -48.92 -6.83
C MET A 1 -114.32 -48.36 -6.96
N LEU A 2 -114.12 -47.11 -6.53
CA LEU A 2 -112.85 -46.36 -6.41
C LEU A 2 -112.37 -45.54 -7.63
N LEU A 3 -112.80 -44.27 -7.60
CA LEU A 3 -112.10 -43.10 -8.11
C LEU A 3 -110.65 -43.05 -7.60
N ARG A 4 -109.69 -42.71 -8.47
CA ARG A 4 -108.40 -42.15 -8.05
C ARG A 4 -108.04 -40.98 -8.95
N GLN A 5 -108.24 -39.76 -8.43
CA GLN A 5 -107.71 -38.53 -9.00
C GLN A 5 -106.18 -38.61 -9.06
N ILE A 6 -105.63 -38.52 -10.27
CA ILE A 6 -104.20 -38.30 -10.48
C ILE A 6 -104.07 -36.88 -11.00
N ARG A 7 -103.50 -35.99 -10.18
CA ARG A 7 -103.08 -34.64 -10.61
C ARG A 7 -101.85 -34.79 -11.52
N PRO A 8 -101.73 -34.01 -12.61
CA PRO A 8 -100.56 -34.04 -13.46
C PRO A 8 -99.37 -33.35 -12.76
N ALA A 9 -98.22 -34.03 -12.73
CA ALA A 9 -96.94 -33.45 -12.36
C ALA A 9 -96.45 -32.57 -13.53
N VAL A 10 -96.16 -31.30 -13.23
CA VAL A 10 -95.59 -30.35 -14.19
C VAL A 10 -94.18 -30.84 -14.58
N PRO A 11 -93.84 -31.00 -15.87
CA PRO A 11 -92.50 -31.41 -16.27
C PRO A 11 -91.52 -30.24 -16.10
N GLU A 12 -90.60 -30.36 -15.15
CA GLU A 12 -89.45 -29.47 -14.95
C GLU A 12 -88.43 -29.60 -16.09
N ARG A 13 -88.77 -29.12 -17.29
CA ARG A 13 -87.85 -29.11 -18.45
C ARG A 13 -86.98 -27.85 -18.53
N GLY A 14 -87.27 -26.82 -17.73
CA GLY A 14 -86.47 -25.60 -17.65
C GLY A 14 -85.31 -25.66 -16.64
N SER A 15 -85.49 -26.36 -15.51
CA SER A 15 -84.53 -26.40 -14.39
C SER A 15 -83.23 -27.13 -14.74
N ALA A 16 -83.32 -28.22 -15.50
CA ALA A 16 -82.17 -29.07 -15.84
C ALA A 16 -81.17 -28.38 -16.78
N LEU A 17 -81.66 -27.57 -17.72
CA LEU A 17 -80.81 -26.88 -18.71
C LEU A 17 -80.04 -25.71 -18.07
N VAL A 18 -80.67 -25.02 -17.11
CA VAL A 18 -80.03 -23.98 -16.28
C VAL A 18 -78.94 -24.58 -15.38
N ALA A 19 -79.18 -25.77 -14.80
CA ALA A 19 -78.18 -26.48 -13.99
C ALA A 19 -76.95 -26.90 -14.80
N VAL A 20 -77.13 -27.40 -16.02
CA VAL A 20 -76.01 -27.79 -16.91
C VAL A 20 -75.19 -26.58 -17.37
N ILE A 21 -75.85 -25.48 -17.74
CA ILE A 21 -75.15 -24.23 -18.08
C ILE A 21 -74.39 -23.69 -16.86
N GLY A 22 -74.97 -23.74 -15.67
CA GLY A 22 -74.30 -23.33 -14.43
C GLY A 22 -73.05 -24.16 -14.13
N VAL A 23 -73.13 -25.49 -14.25
CA VAL A 23 -71.98 -26.38 -14.03
C VAL A 23 -70.92 -26.21 -15.12
N MET A 24 -71.30 -26.07 -16.39
CA MET A 24 -70.34 -25.80 -17.47
C MET A 24 -69.66 -24.43 -17.31
N ALA A 25 -70.41 -23.39 -16.92
CA ALA A 25 -69.84 -22.08 -16.66
C ALA A 25 -68.83 -22.13 -15.50
N ILE A 26 -69.16 -22.83 -14.41
CA ILE A 26 -68.24 -23.03 -13.28
C ILE A 26 -67.00 -23.82 -13.72
N ALA A 27 -67.17 -24.89 -14.49
CA ALA A 27 -66.06 -25.70 -15.00
C ALA A 27 -65.13 -24.90 -15.94
N LEU A 28 -65.68 -24.05 -16.80
CA LEU A 28 -64.91 -23.15 -17.68
C LEU A 28 -64.12 -22.11 -16.86
N ILE A 29 -64.74 -21.52 -15.84
CA ILE A 29 -64.06 -20.59 -14.94
C ILE A 29 -62.93 -21.31 -14.19
N LEU A 30 -63.20 -22.50 -13.64
CA LEU A 30 -62.19 -23.29 -12.92
C LEU A 30 -61.01 -23.68 -13.81
N THR A 31 -61.28 -24.14 -15.03
CA THR A 31 -60.22 -24.51 -15.99
C THR A 31 -59.41 -23.29 -16.43
N ALA A 32 -60.04 -22.12 -16.62
CA ALA A 32 -59.32 -20.88 -16.91
C ALA A 32 -58.44 -20.42 -15.74
N VAL A 33 -58.92 -20.52 -14.50
CA VAL A 33 -58.16 -20.16 -13.30
C VAL A 33 -56.99 -21.11 -13.08
N VAL A 34 -57.21 -22.42 -13.20
CA VAL A 34 -56.16 -23.44 -13.06
C VAL A 34 -55.14 -23.35 -14.21
N GLY A 35 -55.60 -23.13 -15.44
CA GLY A 35 -54.71 -22.89 -16.59
C GLY A 35 -53.84 -21.65 -16.38
N GLY A 36 -54.44 -20.55 -15.92
CA GLY A 36 -53.72 -19.31 -15.59
C GLY A 36 -52.70 -19.48 -14.47
N SER A 37 -53.03 -20.23 -13.41
CA SER A 37 -52.11 -20.46 -12.30
C SER A 37 -50.91 -21.34 -12.71
N LEU A 38 -51.12 -22.37 -13.53
CA LEU A 38 -50.04 -23.20 -14.09
C LEU A 38 -49.13 -22.39 -15.00
N VAL A 39 -49.69 -21.59 -15.92
CA VAL A 39 -48.91 -20.74 -16.83
C VAL A 39 -48.08 -19.71 -16.05
N SER A 40 -48.67 -19.09 -15.02
CA SER A 40 -47.95 -18.16 -14.15
C SER A 40 -46.83 -18.85 -13.36
N GLY A 41 -47.08 -20.06 -12.83
CA GLY A 41 -46.09 -20.87 -12.11
C GLY A 41 -44.93 -21.33 -12.99
N MET A 42 -45.20 -21.77 -14.22
CA MET A 42 -44.18 -22.08 -15.21
C MET A 42 -43.36 -20.83 -15.58
N GLY A 43 -44.03 -19.69 -15.74
CA GLY A 43 -43.38 -18.40 -15.94
C GLY A 43 -42.38 -18.08 -14.82
N PHE A 44 -42.81 -18.15 -13.56
CA PHE A 44 -41.94 -17.87 -12.41
C PHE A 44 -40.75 -18.83 -12.34
N THR A 45 -41.00 -20.14 -12.47
CA THR A 45 -39.96 -21.17 -12.43
C THR A 45 -38.94 -20.96 -13.56
N SER A 46 -39.40 -20.65 -14.77
CA SER A 46 -38.52 -20.37 -15.92
C SER A 46 -37.67 -19.10 -15.71
N ALA A 47 -38.24 -18.06 -15.12
CA ALA A 47 -37.53 -16.83 -14.79
C ALA A 47 -36.51 -17.03 -13.66
N THR A 48 -36.82 -17.83 -12.64
CA THR A 48 -35.86 -18.20 -11.58
C THR A 48 -34.69 -19.00 -12.15
N ARG A 49 -34.96 -19.99 -13.00
CA ARG A 49 -33.91 -20.74 -13.71
C ARG A 49 -33.04 -19.80 -14.55
N ALA A 50 -33.67 -18.91 -15.32
CA ALA A 50 -32.95 -17.92 -16.12
C ALA A 50 -32.04 -17.07 -15.22
N GLY A 51 -32.56 -16.59 -14.08
CA GLY A 51 -31.82 -15.75 -13.14
C GLY A 51 -30.58 -16.44 -12.56
N VAL A 52 -30.68 -17.72 -12.22
CA VAL A 52 -29.51 -18.50 -11.76
C VAL A 52 -28.48 -18.66 -12.89
N GLN A 53 -28.94 -18.92 -14.13
CA GLN A 53 -28.04 -19.04 -15.29
C GLN A 53 -27.36 -17.71 -15.63
N SER A 54 -28.10 -16.61 -15.64
CA SER A 54 -27.55 -15.29 -15.94
C SER A 54 -26.59 -14.82 -14.86
N GLN A 55 -26.87 -15.10 -13.58
CA GLN A 55 -25.98 -14.81 -12.48
C GLN A 55 -24.67 -15.60 -12.60
N ALA A 56 -24.77 -16.93 -12.76
CA ALA A 56 -23.59 -17.77 -12.92
C ALA A 56 -22.75 -17.37 -14.14
N ALA A 57 -23.39 -16.94 -15.24
CA ALA A 57 -22.67 -16.42 -16.39
C ALA A 57 -22.00 -15.08 -16.11
N ALA A 58 -22.63 -14.19 -15.34
CA ALA A 58 -22.04 -12.92 -14.93
C ALA A 58 -20.79 -13.14 -14.07
N ASP A 59 -20.87 -14.05 -13.09
CA ASP A 59 -19.74 -14.46 -12.25
C ASP A 59 -18.61 -15.11 -13.07
N ALA A 60 -18.96 -15.94 -14.07
CA ALA A 60 -17.99 -16.49 -15.00
C ALA A 60 -17.23 -15.39 -15.77
N GLY A 61 -17.90 -14.29 -16.14
CA GLY A 61 -17.27 -13.15 -16.76
C GLY A 61 -16.30 -12.40 -15.82
N ILE A 62 -16.64 -12.27 -14.53
CA ILE A 62 -15.71 -11.74 -13.52
C ILE A 62 -14.47 -12.62 -13.40
N ALA A 63 -14.67 -13.94 -13.32
CA ALA A 63 -13.58 -14.90 -13.21
C ALA A 63 -12.67 -14.87 -14.46
N ALA A 64 -13.25 -14.84 -15.66
CA ALA A 64 -12.51 -14.77 -16.91
C ALA A 64 -11.69 -13.48 -17.02
N ALA A 65 -12.27 -12.33 -16.70
CA ALA A 65 -11.56 -11.06 -16.72
C ALA A 65 -10.44 -11.01 -15.68
N ARG A 66 -10.67 -11.53 -14.46
CA ARG A 66 -9.64 -11.61 -13.41
C ARG A 66 -8.53 -12.59 -13.78
N ALA A 67 -8.84 -13.72 -14.41
CA ALA A 67 -7.85 -14.66 -14.93
C ALA A 67 -6.99 -14.01 -16.04
N GLY A 68 -7.63 -13.29 -16.97
CA GLY A 68 -6.93 -12.51 -17.99
C GLY A 68 -5.98 -11.48 -17.40
N LEU A 69 -6.40 -10.76 -16.35
CA LEU A 69 -5.55 -9.78 -15.65
C LEU A 69 -4.33 -10.37 -14.93
N ASN A 70 -4.29 -11.69 -14.67
CA ASN A 70 -3.07 -12.34 -14.16
C ASN A 70 -2.02 -12.60 -15.26
N THR A 71 -2.38 -12.39 -16.53
CA THR A 71 -1.48 -12.55 -17.67
C THR A 71 -1.16 -11.17 -18.24
N VAL A 72 0.10 -10.75 -18.13
CA VAL A 72 0.56 -9.44 -18.63
C VAL A 72 0.21 -9.27 -20.10
N GLY A 73 -0.37 -8.11 -20.44
CA GLY A 73 -0.77 -7.77 -21.81
C GLY A 73 -2.08 -8.39 -22.29
N ASN A 74 -2.64 -9.41 -21.61
CA ASN A 74 -3.86 -10.08 -22.06
C ASN A 74 -5.06 -9.13 -22.15
N CYS A 75 -5.20 -8.21 -21.19
CA CYS A 75 -6.25 -7.19 -21.21
C CYS A 75 -6.21 -6.33 -22.48
N ALA A 76 -5.01 -5.89 -22.88
CA ALA A 76 -4.81 -5.05 -24.06
C ALA A 76 -4.95 -5.86 -25.36
N ALA A 77 -4.64 -7.16 -25.32
CA ALA A 77 -4.76 -8.08 -26.44
C ALA A 77 -6.20 -8.56 -26.71
N GLN A 78 -7.17 -8.23 -25.85
CA GLN A 78 -8.58 -8.50 -26.14
C GLN A 78 -9.01 -7.76 -27.43
N PRO A 79 -9.94 -8.31 -28.23
CA PRO A 79 -10.42 -7.66 -29.47
C PRO A 79 -10.92 -6.22 -29.24
N THR A 80 -11.47 -5.96 -28.06
CA THR A 80 -11.64 -4.61 -27.52
C THR A 80 -10.89 -4.56 -26.19
N PRO A 81 -9.84 -3.72 -26.05
CA PRO A 81 -9.05 -3.66 -24.82
C PRO A 81 -9.92 -3.48 -23.58
N GLY A 82 -9.68 -4.30 -22.55
CA GLY A 82 -10.45 -4.26 -21.31
C GLY A 82 -11.84 -4.91 -21.38
N ARG A 83 -12.17 -5.63 -22.46
CA ARG A 83 -13.47 -6.31 -22.60
C ARG A 83 -13.30 -7.81 -22.86
N TYR A 84 -13.90 -8.62 -22.00
CA TYR A 84 -13.92 -10.08 -22.09
C TYR A 84 -15.33 -10.55 -22.44
N VAL A 85 -15.47 -11.29 -23.54
CA VAL A 85 -16.77 -11.69 -24.06
C VAL A 85 -16.79 -13.20 -24.31
N SER A 86 -17.84 -13.86 -23.85
CA SER A 86 -18.18 -15.22 -24.27
C SER A 86 -19.57 -15.22 -24.92
N THR A 87 -19.64 -15.72 -26.15
CA THR A 87 -20.90 -15.89 -26.89
C THR A 87 -21.48 -17.30 -26.76
N VAL A 88 -20.69 -18.24 -26.21
CA VAL A 88 -21.07 -19.61 -25.86
C VAL A 88 -21.37 -19.69 -24.36
N GLU A 89 -21.99 -20.77 -23.91
CA GLU A 89 -22.27 -20.95 -22.48
C GLU A 89 -20.98 -21.17 -21.68
N PRO A 90 -20.73 -20.44 -20.58
CA PRO A 90 -21.54 -19.33 -20.03
C PRO A 90 -21.44 -18.03 -20.86
N LYS A 91 -22.59 -17.41 -21.18
CA LYS A 91 -22.67 -16.20 -22.03
C LYS A 91 -22.53 -14.93 -21.20
N TYR A 92 -21.46 -14.17 -21.43
CA TYR A 92 -21.20 -12.94 -20.67
C TYR A 92 -20.50 -11.85 -21.49
N THR A 93 -20.60 -10.63 -20.98
CA THR A 93 -19.73 -9.51 -21.37
C THR A 93 -19.23 -8.86 -20.10
N ALA A 94 -17.93 -8.97 -19.84
CA ALA A 94 -17.24 -8.31 -18.74
C ALA A 94 -16.40 -7.14 -19.28
N THR A 95 -16.55 -5.98 -18.66
CA THR A 95 -15.82 -4.75 -18.98
C THR A 95 -15.01 -4.29 -17.79
N LEU A 96 -13.77 -3.88 -18.04
CA LEU A 96 -12.85 -3.37 -17.04
C LEU A 96 -12.90 -1.86 -16.94
N GLN A 97 -12.81 -1.40 -15.70
CA GLN A 97 -12.52 -0.03 -15.34
C GLN A 97 -11.35 -0.02 -14.35
N TYR A 98 -10.51 0.99 -14.40
CA TYR A 98 -9.43 1.18 -13.45
C TYR A 98 -9.58 2.52 -12.74
N ASN A 99 -8.99 2.63 -11.55
CA ASN A 99 -8.88 3.87 -10.80
C ASN A 99 -7.41 4.14 -10.50
N ALA A 100 -6.96 5.35 -10.87
CA ALA A 100 -5.60 5.84 -10.64
C ALA A 100 -5.60 7.14 -9.80
N GLY A 101 -6.61 7.32 -8.95
CA GLY A 101 -6.79 8.50 -8.09
C GLY A 101 -7.73 9.57 -8.65
N ALA A 102 -8.09 9.51 -9.94
CA ALA A 102 -8.99 10.45 -10.62
C ALA A 102 -10.41 9.89 -10.86
N GLY A 103 -10.77 8.79 -10.20
CA GLY A 103 -12.03 8.09 -10.41
C GLY A 103 -11.95 6.94 -11.43
N TRP A 104 -13.11 6.37 -11.78
CA TRP A 104 -13.20 5.17 -12.62
C TRP A 104 -13.11 5.49 -14.10
N GLN A 105 -12.15 4.88 -14.79
CA GLN A 105 -11.94 5.03 -16.23
C GLN A 105 -12.06 3.68 -16.93
N ASN A 106 -12.72 3.63 -18.08
CA ASN A 106 -12.84 2.39 -18.87
C ASN A 106 -11.49 2.02 -19.49
N GLY A 107 -11.14 0.73 -19.44
CA GLY A 107 -9.95 0.19 -20.10
C GLY A 107 -9.08 -0.68 -19.21
N CYS A 108 -7.87 -0.94 -19.68
CA CYS A 108 -6.90 -1.76 -18.98
C CYS A 108 -6.15 -0.97 -17.89
N PRO A 109 -5.71 -1.66 -16.81
CA PRO A 109 -4.86 -1.04 -15.79
C PRO A 109 -3.59 -0.43 -16.37
N THR A 110 -3.18 0.69 -15.78
CA THR A 110 -1.93 1.42 -16.03
C THR A 110 -0.98 1.31 -14.83
N GLY A 111 0.25 1.80 -14.93
CA GLY A 111 1.22 1.78 -13.82
C GLY A 111 0.71 2.49 -12.55
N ALA A 112 -0.12 3.51 -12.70
CA ALA A 112 -0.72 4.28 -11.59
C ALA A 112 -2.01 3.67 -11.03
N THR A 113 -2.44 2.50 -11.52
CA THR A 113 -3.70 1.89 -11.08
C THR A 113 -3.59 1.37 -9.65
N THR A 114 -4.55 1.75 -8.81
CA THR A 114 -4.67 1.27 -7.42
C THR A 114 -5.80 0.26 -7.25
N GLN A 115 -6.85 0.37 -8.08
CA GLN A 115 -8.00 -0.54 -8.06
C GLN A 115 -8.51 -0.82 -9.46
N VAL A 116 -9.05 -2.02 -9.65
CA VAL A 116 -9.73 -2.45 -10.87
C VAL A 116 -11.13 -2.87 -10.54
N ARG A 117 -12.09 -2.36 -11.30
CA ARG A 117 -13.49 -2.77 -11.27
C ARG A 117 -13.79 -3.58 -12.52
N ILE A 118 -14.45 -4.71 -12.31
CA ILE A 118 -14.94 -5.58 -13.35
C ILE A 118 -16.46 -5.54 -13.28
N VAL A 119 -17.11 -5.05 -14.33
CA VAL A 119 -18.58 -5.09 -14.46
C VAL A 119 -18.92 -6.16 -15.48
N SER A 120 -19.60 -7.21 -15.05
CA SER A 120 -19.95 -8.35 -15.91
C SER A 120 -21.45 -8.52 -16.04
N LYS A 121 -21.93 -8.50 -17.27
CA LYS A 121 -23.33 -8.81 -17.61
C LYS A 121 -23.41 -10.23 -18.14
N GLY A 122 -24.06 -11.13 -17.40
CA GLY A 122 -24.38 -12.49 -17.82
C GLY A 122 -25.76 -12.57 -18.45
N THR A 123 -25.93 -13.47 -19.42
CA THR A 123 -27.21 -13.73 -20.09
C THR A 123 -27.57 -15.20 -19.97
N ALA A 124 -28.82 -15.48 -19.60
CA ALA A 124 -29.32 -16.85 -19.48
C ALA A 124 -29.34 -17.55 -20.85
N SER A 125 -28.89 -18.81 -20.89
CA SER A 125 -29.04 -19.66 -22.08
C SER A 125 -30.51 -19.96 -22.36
N ALA A 126 -31.30 -20.21 -21.30
CA ALA A 126 -32.74 -20.44 -21.38
C ALA A 126 -33.51 -19.28 -20.75
N LYS A 127 -34.04 -18.39 -21.60
CA LYS A 127 -34.84 -17.23 -21.19
C LYS A 127 -36.14 -17.63 -20.48
N GLY A 128 -36.66 -16.71 -19.67
CA GLY A 128 -37.97 -16.85 -19.06
C GLY A 128 -39.08 -16.87 -20.11
N LEU A 129 -40.10 -17.68 -19.85
CA LEU A 129 -41.26 -17.85 -20.73
C LEU A 129 -42.37 -16.87 -20.31
N VAL A 130 -43.40 -16.74 -21.16
CA VAL A 130 -44.63 -16.00 -20.84
C VAL A 130 -44.36 -14.53 -20.45
N GLY A 131 -43.45 -13.87 -21.17
CA GLY A 131 -43.13 -12.46 -20.96
C GLY A 131 -42.36 -12.13 -19.67
N ARG A 132 -41.93 -13.13 -18.89
CA ARG A 132 -41.15 -12.92 -17.66
C ARG A 132 -39.65 -12.95 -17.94
N SER A 133 -39.08 -11.80 -18.34
CA SER A 133 -37.65 -11.65 -18.68
C SER A 133 -36.77 -11.18 -17.51
N SER A 134 -37.30 -11.06 -16.30
CA SER A 134 -36.59 -10.51 -15.13
C SER A 134 -35.32 -11.28 -14.74
N GLY A 135 -35.21 -12.55 -15.14
CA GLY A 135 -34.02 -13.38 -14.94
C GLY A 135 -33.18 -13.60 -16.20
N ASP A 136 -33.50 -12.96 -17.33
CA ASP A 136 -32.78 -13.22 -18.59
C ASP A 136 -31.34 -12.67 -18.57
N SER A 137 -31.09 -11.66 -17.74
CA SER A 137 -29.77 -11.08 -17.55
C SER A 137 -29.53 -10.63 -16.12
N SER A 138 -28.32 -10.84 -15.63
CA SER A 138 -27.83 -10.34 -14.35
C SER A 138 -26.55 -9.54 -14.60
N THR A 139 -26.33 -8.49 -13.80
CA THR A 139 -25.07 -7.73 -13.86
C THR A 139 -24.44 -7.74 -12.48
N VAL A 140 -23.17 -8.13 -12.42
CA VAL A 140 -22.38 -8.18 -11.19
C VAL A 140 -21.19 -7.25 -11.32
N GLU A 141 -20.78 -6.69 -10.20
CA GLU A 141 -19.61 -5.84 -10.09
C GLU A 141 -18.65 -6.41 -9.05
N ALA A 142 -17.39 -6.60 -9.45
CA ALA A 142 -16.30 -6.91 -8.53
C ALA A 142 -15.24 -5.80 -8.57
N VAL A 143 -14.86 -5.28 -7.42
CA VAL A 143 -13.73 -4.36 -7.25
C VAL A 143 -12.61 -5.12 -6.55
N VAL A 144 -11.42 -5.10 -7.15
CA VAL A 144 -10.21 -5.70 -6.61
C VAL A 144 -9.14 -4.62 -6.47
N GLY A 145 -8.27 -4.76 -5.46
CA GLY A 145 -7.03 -3.99 -5.41
C GLY A 145 -6.16 -4.32 -6.62
N TRP A 146 -5.25 -3.43 -6.98
CA TRP A 146 -4.24 -3.68 -8.00
C TRP A 146 -2.86 -3.68 -7.37
N LEU A 147 -2.09 -4.75 -7.61
CA LEU A 147 -0.73 -4.88 -7.11
C LEU A 147 0.23 -4.57 -8.25
N THR A 148 1.00 -3.50 -8.10
CA THR A 148 2.05 -3.11 -9.04
C THR A 148 3.41 -3.54 -8.50
N PRO A 149 4.28 -4.19 -9.30
CA PRO A 149 5.68 -4.43 -8.97
C PRO A 149 6.40 -3.15 -8.56
N GLY A 150 7.43 -3.32 -7.73
CA GLY A 150 8.28 -2.21 -7.29
C GLY A 150 8.44 -2.14 -5.79
N VAL A 151 9.13 -1.08 -5.37
CA VAL A 151 9.30 -0.76 -3.95
C VAL A 151 8.06 -0.02 -3.48
N ALA A 152 7.32 -0.63 -2.55
CA ALA A 152 6.18 -0.01 -1.92
C ALA A 152 6.65 0.98 -0.84
N PRO A 153 6.14 2.23 -0.83
CA PRO A 153 6.34 3.15 0.29
C PRO A 153 5.87 2.52 1.60
N SER A 154 6.73 2.55 2.60
CA SER A 154 6.45 2.08 3.96
C SER A 154 7.42 2.70 4.95
N GLY A 155 7.11 2.59 6.24
CA GLY A 155 7.96 3.02 7.33
C GLY A 155 7.85 4.51 7.65
N ILE A 156 8.58 4.87 8.70
CA ILE A 156 8.67 6.22 9.24
C ILE A 156 9.85 7.00 8.65
N GLY A 157 10.10 8.21 9.13
CA GLY A 157 11.20 9.05 8.66
C GLY A 157 12.55 8.62 9.19
N MET A 158 12.66 8.43 10.51
CA MET A 158 13.93 8.04 11.15
C MET A 158 13.73 6.91 12.15
N TYR A 159 14.14 5.70 11.75
CA TYR A 159 14.19 4.53 12.62
C TYR A 159 15.62 4.34 13.15
N LEU A 160 15.78 4.42 14.47
CA LEU A 160 17.05 4.21 15.16
C LEU A 160 16.91 3.01 16.09
N TYR A 161 17.60 1.91 15.83
CA TYR A 161 17.44 0.73 16.68
C TYR A 161 18.03 0.96 18.07
N LYS A 162 19.33 1.28 18.18
CA LYS A 162 20.01 1.56 19.47
C LYS A 162 19.94 3.02 19.93
N GLY A 163 19.20 3.87 19.21
CA GLY A 163 19.04 5.29 19.51
C GLY A 163 20.07 6.18 18.83
N GLY A 164 20.24 7.39 19.35
CA GLY A 164 21.16 8.35 18.76
C GLY A 164 21.23 9.71 19.45
N LEU A 165 22.19 10.50 18.98
CA LEU A 165 22.52 11.83 19.44
C LEU A 165 22.20 12.86 18.36
N PHE A 166 21.46 13.90 18.72
CA PHE A 166 21.19 15.07 17.89
C PHE A 166 21.77 16.33 18.53
N GLU A 167 22.67 17.04 17.86
CA GLU A 167 23.28 18.24 18.44
C GLU A 167 23.52 19.39 17.46
N ALA A 168 23.70 20.59 18.05
CA ALA A 168 24.21 21.79 17.40
C ALA A 168 23.43 22.26 16.16
N ASN A 169 22.24 22.82 16.39
CA ASN A 169 21.34 23.41 15.40
C ASN A 169 20.85 22.43 14.31
N SER A 170 20.74 21.15 14.63
CA SER A 170 20.20 20.16 13.70
C SER A 170 18.69 20.33 13.57
N ASN A 171 18.16 20.34 12.35
CA ASN A 171 16.73 20.51 12.07
C ASN A 171 16.18 19.30 11.32
N LEU A 172 15.30 18.55 11.96
CA LEU A 172 14.65 17.37 11.39
C LEU A 172 13.19 17.71 11.13
N ASP A 173 12.78 17.68 9.87
CA ASP A 173 11.39 17.87 9.44
C ASP A 173 10.74 16.52 9.13
N LEU A 174 9.82 16.13 10.02
CA LEU A 174 9.12 14.85 10.07
C LEU A 174 7.60 15.05 10.19
N SER A 175 7.11 16.27 9.90
CA SER A 175 5.75 16.70 10.18
C SER A 175 4.69 16.10 9.27
N GLU A 176 5.09 15.53 8.13
CA GLU A 176 4.19 14.88 7.17
C GLU A 176 3.80 13.44 7.57
N ILE A 177 4.36 12.92 8.68
CA ILE A 177 4.09 11.54 9.14
C ILE A 177 2.92 11.54 10.13
N ASP A 178 1.92 10.71 9.83
CA ASP A 178 0.87 10.35 10.79
C ASP A 178 1.48 9.46 11.89
N GLY A 179 1.70 10.02 13.08
CA GLY A 179 2.28 9.32 14.24
C GLY A 179 3.71 9.77 14.55
N ALA A 180 4.54 8.88 15.11
CA ALA A 180 5.91 9.20 15.48
C ALA A 180 6.83 9.12 14.25
N GLY A 181 7.31 10.27 13.78
CA GLY A 181 8.21 10.35 12.63
C GLY A 181 9.65 9.92 12.94
N LEU A 182 10.04 10.00 14.21
CA LEU A 182 11.30 9.44 14.75
C LEU A 182 10.96 8.38 15.79
N MET A 183 11.51 7.17 15.63
CA MET A 183 11.34 6.08 16.58
C MET A 183 12.69 5.50 16.99
N VAL A 184 12.89 5.37 18.31
CA VAL A 184 13.98 4.61 18.91
C VAL A 184 13.46 3.29 19.46
N LYS A 185 13.98 2.16 18.97
CA LYS A 185 13.44 0.81 19.28
C LYS A 185 13.96 0.21 20.58
N ASP A 186 15.25 0.37 20.88
CA ASP A 186 15.94 -0.22 22.03
C ASP A 186 17.16 0.62 22.41
N GLY A 187 16.90 1.82 22.93
CA GLY A 187 17.97 2.76 23.23
C GLY A 187 17.49 4.14 23.62
N ASN A 188 18.45 5.04 23.79
CA ASN A 188 18.19 6.40 24.25
C ASN A 188 18.23 7.40 23.09
N LEU A 189 17.49 8.48 23.26
CA LEU A 189 17.59 9.65 22.40
C LEU A 189 18.22 10.79 23.19
N ASP A 190 19.41 11.18 22.80
CA ASP A 190 20.12 12.27 23.44
C ASP A 190 20.10 13.48 22.52
N CYS A 191 19.81 14.64 23.09
CA CYS A 191 19.89 15.91 22.40
C CYS A 191 20.78 16.84 23.21
N GLU A 192 22.04 16.92 22.77
CA GLU A 192 23.04 17.75 23.39
C GLU A 192 23.17 19.06 22.63
N LYS A 193 23.38 20.17 23.34
CA LYS A 193 23.75 21.48 22.77
C LYS A 193 22.75 22.12 21.76
N ASN A 194 22.42 23.38 22.06
CA ASN A 194 21.91 24.43 21.16
C ASN A 194 20.95 24.04 20.02
N ASN A 195 19.69 24.43 20.19
CA ASN A 195 18.71 24.79 19.14
C ASN A 195 18.39 23.72 18.09
N SER A 196 18.67 22.46 18.38
CA SER A 196 18.21 21.36 17.54
C SER A 196 16.68 21.25 17.63
N LYS A 197 16.03 21.04 16.49
CA LYS A 197 14.58 20.98 16.36
C LYS A 197 14.17 19.69 15.67
N ILE A 198 13.16 19.04 16.24
CA ILE A 198 12.48 17.90 15.66
C ILE A 198 11.05 18.34 15.39
N ASN A 199 10.73 18.62 14.13
CA ASN A 199 9.39 18.98 13.69
C ASN A 199 8.60 17.71 13.38
N GLY A 200 7.96 17.14 14.40
CA GLY A 200 7.18 15.91 14.31
C GLY A 200 7.12 15.22 15.67
N ASN A 201 6.38 14.11 15.74
CA ASN A 201 6.28 13.36 17.00
C ASN A 201 7.42 12.35 17.14
N VAL A 202 7.78 12.04 18.38
CA VAL A 202 8.93 11.20 18.72
C VAL A 202 8.51 10.07 19.65
N PHE A 203 8.98 8.85 19.37
CA PHE A 203 8.87 7.72 20.27
C PHE A 203 10.26 7.22 20.68
N VAL A 204 10.48 6.99 21.97
CA VAL A 204 11.72 6.45 22.52
C VAL A 204 11.45 5.29 23.45
N ASN A 205 11.84 4.08 23.06
CA ASN A 205 11.89 2.94 23.97
C ASN A 205 13.19 2.93 24.78
N GLY A 206 13.28 3.89 25.70
CA GLY A 206 14.43 4.15 26.55
C GLY A 206 14.29 5.53 27.19
N ASN A 207 15.42 6.21 27.39
CA ASN A 207 15.43 7.56 27.96
C ASN A 207 15.53 8.63 26.87
N LEU A 208 14.87 9.76 27.12
CA LEU A 208 15.02 10.99 26.33
C LEU A 208 15.80 11.99 27.18
N THR A 209 16.95 12.46 26.70
CA THR A 209 17.80 13.39 27.46
C THR A 209 18.05 14.66 26.68
N PHE A 210 17.58 15.79 27.19
CA PHE A 210 17.90 17.13 26.70
C PHE A 210 18.88 17.80 27.67
N THR A 211 20.09 18.05 27.21
CA THR A 211 21.08 18.84 27.96
C THR A 211 21.21 20.28 27.42
N GLY A 212 20.76 20.53 26.18
CA GLY A 212 20.71 21.85 25.54
C GLY A 212 19.28 22.33 25.25
N SER A 213 19.17 23.42 24.47
CA SER A 213 17.89 24.00 24.02
C SER A 213 17.28 23.23 22.85
N CYS A 214 17.02 21.93 23.06
CA CYS A 214 16.38 21.08 22.06
C CYS A 214 14.86 21.25 22.08
N THR A 215 14.21 21.16 20.92
CA THR A 215 12.75 21.28 20.81
C THR A 215 12.15 20.16 19.98
N VAL A 216 11.16 19.47 20.54
CA VAL A 216 10.25 18.60 19.79
C VAL A 216 8.96 19.39 19.58
N LEU A 217 8.59 19.65 18.33
CA LEU A 217 7.39 20.44 18.00
C LEU A 217 6.09 19.62 18.05
N GLY A 218 6.19 18.30 18.08
CA GLY A 218 5.07 17.39 18.24
C GLY A 218 4.98 16.77 19.64
N ASP A 219 4.30 15.62 19.69
CA ASP A 219 4.14 14.78 20.87
C ASP A 219 5.38 13.90 21.09
N ALA A 220 5.59 13.48 22.34
CA ALA A 220 6.66 12.57 22.72
C ALA A 220 6.16 11.41 23.59
N TRP A 221 6.58 10.19 23.26
CA TRP A 221 6.38 8.98 24.06
C TRP A 221 7.73 8.42 24.48
N VAL A 222 7.97 8.28 25.77
CA VAL A 222 9.24 7.83 26.35
C VAL A 222 8.95 6.72 27.36
N THR A 223 9.46 5.50 27.14
CA THR A 223 9.16 4.39 28.07
C THR A 223 9.95 4.52 29.38
N GLY A 224 11.13 5.14 29.35
CA GLY A 224 11.95 5.45 30.51
C GLY A 224 11.75 6.87 31.03
N THR A 225 12.86 7.56 31.32
CA THR A 225 12.87 8.90 31.87
C THR A 225 13.01 9.94 30.76
N ALA A 226 12.15 10.96 30.78
CA ALA A 226 12.33 12.18 29.99
C ALA A 226 13.03 13.25 30.84
N THR A 227 14.32 13.49 30.58
CA THR A 227 15.10 14.56 31.21
C THR A 227 15.11 15.76 30.29
N LEU A 228 14.31 16.78 30.60
CA LEU A 228 14.08 17.91 29.69
C LEU A 228 15.11 19.02 29.83
N GLY A 229 15.89 19.10 30.92
CA GLY A 229 16.97 20.09 31.08
C GLY A 229 16.53 21.52 30.75
N SER A 230 17.04 22.08 29.64
CA SER A 230 16.59 23.36 29.06
C SER A 230 15.82 23.22 27.73
N GLY A 231 15.53 22.00 27.32
CA GLY A 231 14.73 21.69 26.14
C GLY A 231 13.22 21.74 26.42
N ARG A 232 12.46 21.55 25.35
CA ARG A 232 11.00 21.70 25.31
C ARG A 232 10.35 20.67 24.39
N ILE A 233 9.14 20.26 24.75
CA ILE A 233 8.21 19.49 23.94
C ILE A 233 6.96 20.34 23.81
N ASP A 234 6.58 20.70 22.60
CA ASP A 234 5.44 21.60 22.37
C ASP A 234 4.10 20.86 22.49
N GLY A 235 4.08 19.57 22.13
CA GLY A 235 2.91 18.69 22.25
C GLY A 235 2.78 18.00 23.61
N ASP A 236 2.07 16.88 23.59
CA ASP A 236 1.87 16.00 24.74
C ASP A 236 3.13 15.19 25.06
N LEU A 237 3.38 14.95 26.35
CA LEU A 237 4.45 14.07 26.81
C LEU A 237 3.85 12.90 27.59
N THR A 238 4.14 11.69 27.14
CA THR A 238 3.96 10.46 27.91
C THR A 238 5.34 9.93 28.29
N ALA A 239 5.63 9.81 29.59
CA ALA A 239 6.92 9.29 30.05
C ALA A 239 6.76 8.37 31.26
N GLY A 240 7.67 7.39 31.41
CA GLY A 240 7.76 6.58 32.64
C GLY A 240 8.10 7.42 33.87
N SER A 241 8.99 8.41 33.71
CA SER A 241 9.19 9.49 34.66
C SER A 241 9.68 10.77 33.95
N VAL A 242 9.56 11.93 34.59
CA VAL A 242 10.01 13.21 34.02
C VAL A 242 10.87 14.00 34.99
N SER A 243 11.95 14.59 34.47
CA SER A 243 12.82 15.53 35.18
C SER A 243 12.93 16.83 34.38
N PRO A 244 12.63 18.01 34.97
CA PRO A 244 12.18 18.21 36.35
C PRO A 244 10.75 17.69 36.58
N THR A 245 10.38 17.46 37.84
CA THR A 245 9.11 16.80 38.24
C THR A 245 7.85 17.58 37.84
N ASN A 246 7.95 18.88 37.57
CA ASN A 246 6.84 19.70 37.08
C ASN A 246 7.22 20.45 35.80
N PRO A 247 7.39 19.74 34.67
CA PRO A 247 7.87 20.31 33.41
C PRO A 247 6.82 21.26 32.77
N LYS A 248 5.56 21.18 33.19
CA LYS A 248 4.48 22.04 32.72
C LYS A 248 4.54 23.43 33.35
N ALA A 249 4.87 23.51 34.65
CA ALA A 249 5.05 24.80 35.32
C ALA A 249 6.27 25.59 34.80
N THR A 250 7.29 24.88 34.32
CA THR A 250 8.47 25.49 33.68
C THR A 250 8.29 25.76 32.18
N GLY A 251 7.13 25.42 31.60
CA GLY A 251 6.82 25.62 30.18
C GLY A 251 7.56 24.68 29.22
N GLN A 252 8.19 23.63 29.75
CA GLN A 252 8.96 22.64 28.99
C GLN A 252 8.08 21.60 28.31
N VAL A 253 6.82 21.46 28.75
CA VAL A 253 5.78 20.69 28.06
C VAL A 253 4.62 21.62 27.76
N GLY A 254 4.33 21.84 26.47
CA GLY A 254 3.25 22.69 26.00
C GLY A 254 1.87 22.03 26.10
N GLY A 255 1.80 20.72 25.83
CA GLY A 255 0.59 19.93 25.90
C GLY A 255 0.32 19.30 27.27
N ARG A 256 -0.34 18.14 27.22
CA ARG A 256 -0.67 17.33 28.39
C ARG A 256 0.51 16.46 28.81
N LEU A 257 0.75 16.40 30.12
CA LEU A 257 1.59 15.38 30.71
C LEU A 257 0.73 14.15 31.01
N ASN A 258 0.89 13.11 30.21
CA ASN A 258 0.15 11.86 30.32
C ASN A 258 0.81 10.91 31.34
N PRO A 259 0.02 10.10 32.06
CA PRO A 259 0.57 9.12 32.98
C PRO A 259 1.34 8.02 32.23
N PRO A 260 2.29 7.33 32.91
CA PRO A 260 2.91 6.14 32.36
C PRO A 260 1.85 5.12 31.90
N GLY A 261 2.05 4.50 30.74
CA GLY A 261 1.16 3.47 30.20
C GLY A 261 -0.01 3.97 29.34
N ALA A 262 -0.06 5.26 29.00
CA ALA A 262 -0.91 5.71 27.90
C ALA A 262 -0.53 5.00 26.59
N VAL A 263 -1.52 4.75 25.71
CA VAL A 263 -1.31 4.02 24.46
C VAL A 263 -0.26 4.76 23.62
N ALA A 264 0.87 4.10 23.39
CA ALA A 264 1.95 4.63 22.59
C ALA A 264 1.93 4.02 21.17
N PRO A 265 2.50 4.70 20.17
CA PRO A 265 2.71 4.14 18.84
C PRO A 265 3.43 2.78 18.90
N VAL A 266 3.03 1.85 18.03
CA VAL A 266 3.74 0.58 17.86
C VAL A 266 5.02 0.85 17.09
N VAL A 267 6.17 0.46 17.65
CA VAL A 267 7.45 0.52 16.94
C VAL A 267 7.67 -0.79 16.18
N PRO A 268 7.94 -0.73 14.87
CA PRO A 268 8.25 -1.91 14.07
C PRO A 268 9.47 -2.68 14.59
N GLY A 269 9.49 -4.00 14.36
CA GLY A 269 10.69 -4.81 14.59
C GLY A 269 11.86 -4.42 13.67
N TRP A 270 13.05 -4.96 13.92
CA TRP A 270 14.17 -4.82 12.98
C TRP A 270 13.85 -5.58 11.69
N SER A 271 14.12 -4.93 10.56
CA SER A 271 13.96 -5.52 9.24
C SER A 271 15.28 -6.09 8.75
N GLU A 272 15.28 -7.36 8.34
CA GLU A 272 16.44 -8.01 7.75
C GLU A 272 16.54 -7.72 6.25
N VAL A 273 17.54 -6.94 5.85
CA VAL A 273 17.78 -6.62 4.43
C VAL A 273 19.10 -7.23 3.99
N THR A 274 19.01 -8.07 2.95
CA THR A 274 20.15 -8.74 2.33
C THR A 274 20.34 -8.28 0.89
N TYR A 275 21.48 -8.64 0.29
CA TYR A 275 21.67 -8.46 -1.14
C TYR A 275 20.82 -9.47 -1.94
N LYS A 276 19.60 -9.05 -2.29
CA LYS A 276 18.65 -9.85 -3.10
C LYS A 276 18.17 -9.04 -4.32
N PRO A 277 18.97 -8.96 -5.39
CA PRO A 277 18.66 -8.10 -6.55
C PRO A 277 17.34 -8.49 -7.26
N GLY A 278 16.88 -9.73 -7.12
CA GLY A 278 15.62 -10.20 -7.72
C GLY A 278 14.35 -9.56 -7.16
N ASP A 279 14.44 -8.91 -6.00
CA ASP A 279 13.33 -8.20 -5.35
C ASP A 279 13.14 -6.79 -5.93
N TRP A 280 14.16 -6.26 -6.60
CA TRP A 280 14.16 -4.92 -7.18
C TRP A 280 13.67 -4.96 -8.63
N ARG A 281 12.47 -4.44 -8.84
CA ARG A 281 11.78 -4.40 -10.13
C ARG A 281 11.16 -3.04 -10.35
N ASP A 282 11.06 -2.63 -11.60
CA ASP A 282 10.26 -1.46 -11.96
C ASP A 282 8.76 -1.80 -11.97
N GLU A 283 7.91 -0.81 -12.21
CA GLU A 283 6.44 -0.95 -12.22
C GLU A 283 5.93 -1.96 -13.26
N SER A 284 6.73 -2.30 -14.28
CA SER A 284 6.40 -3.32 -15.27
C SER A 284 6.73 -4.74 -14.83
N GLY A 285 7.46 -4.88 -13.72
CA GLY A 285 8.02 -6.15 -13.25
C GLY A 285 9.41 -6.46 -13.81
N THR A 286 10.00 -5.56 -14.58
CA THR A 286 11.34 -5.75 -15.15
C THR A 286 12.40 -5.57 -14.05
N PRO A 287 13.34 -6.51 -13.87
CA PRO A 287 14.42 -6.37 -12.89
C PRO A 287 15.27 -5.13 -13.13
N TYR A 288 15.75 -4.52 -12.04
CA TYR A 288 16.73 -3.46 -12.12
C TYR A 288 18.02 -3.98 -12.78
N GLU A 289 18.69 -3.13 -13.56
CA GLU A 289 19.97 -3.48 -14.16
C GLU A 289 21.04 -3.62 -13.06
N VAL A 290 21.85 -4.68 -13.07
CA VAL A 290 22.92 -4.84 -12.07
C VAL A 290 24.26 -4.45 -12.68
N LYS A 291 24.95 -3.49 -12.07
CA LYS A 291 26.34 -3.12 -12.38
C LYS A 291 27.22 -3.46 -11.17
N VAL A 292 28.18 -4.35 -11.38
CA VAL A 292 29.14 -4.72 -10.33
C VAL A 292 30.28 -3.73 -10.31
N LEU A 293 30.55 -3.17 -9.14
CA LEU A 293 31.69 -2.33 -8.84
C LEU A 293 32.68 -3.13 -7.98
N SER A 294 33.97 -2.98 -8.25
CA SER A 294 35.03 -3.69 -7.53
C SER A 294 36.29 -2.83 -7.49
N GLY A 295 37.17 -3.12 -6.53
CA GLY A 295 38.42 -2.39 -6.32
C GLY A 295 38.68 -2.12 -4.85
N SER A 296 39.73 -1.34 -4.57
CA SER A 296 40.04 -0.94 -3.20
C SER A 296 38.95 -0.05 -2.60
N ALA A 297 38.46 0.92 -3.36
CA ALA A 297 37.32 1.78 -3.03
C ALA A 297 36.53 2.08 -4.32
N CYS A 298 35.21 2.11 -4.21
CA CYS A 298 34.33 2.46 -5.31
C CYS A 298 33.97 3.95 -5.22
N LYS A 299 34.85 4.77 -5.79
CA LYS A 299 34.78 6.23 -5.73
C LYS A 299 33.92 6.80 -6.85
N PHE A 300 33.06 7.76 -6.51
CA PHE A 300 32.40 8.58 -7.50
C PHE A 300 33.16 9.89 -7.72
N THR A 301 33.28 10.32 -8.98
CA THR A 301 33.99 11.54 -9.38
C THR A 301 33.02 12.69 -9.65
N ASN A 302 33.50 13.93 -9.62
CA ASN A 302 32.66 15.11 -9.90
C ASN A 302 31.97 15.02 -11.28
N GLY A 303 30.67 15.31 -11.30
CA GLY A 303 29.82 15.24 -12.50
C GLY A 303 29.51 13.82 -12.98
N GLN A 304 29.89 12.79 -12.22
CA GLN A 304 29.65 11.42 -12.64
C GLN A 304 28.15 11.14 -12.72
N ARG A 305 27.73 10.60 -13.87
CA ARG A 305 26.35 10.17 -14.10
C ARG A 305 26.19 8.71 -13.71
N ILE A 306 25.29 8.44 -12.77
CA ILE A 306 24.95 7.08 -12.34
C ILE A 306 23.51 6.75 -12.68
N GLY A 307 23.29 5.53 -13.17
CA GLY A 307 21.99 5.05 -13.62
C GLY A 307 22.14 3.84 -14.56
N GLY A 308 21.01 3.34 -15.08
CA GLY A 308 21.00 2.25 -16.05
C GLY A 308 21.72 2.59 -17.35
N THR A 309 21.97 1.59 -18.18
CA THR A 309 22.60 1.77 -19.50
C THR A 309 21.75 2.65 -20.42
N ILE A 310 20.43 2.68 -20.20
CA ILE A 310 19.48 3.56 -20.88
C ILE A 310 18.95 4.57 -19.85
N PRO A 311 18.87 5.88 -20.18
CA PRO A 311 18.27 6.88 -19.30
C PRO A 311 16.88 6.46 -18.81
N GLY A 312 16.61 6.63 -17.52
CA GLY A 312 15.37 6.23 -16.88
C GLY A 312 15.31 4.77 -16.43
N LYS A 313 16.14 3.86 -16.97
CA LYS A 313 16.16 2.46 -16.53
C LYS A 313 16.82 2.33 -15.15
N PRO A 314 16.11 1.84 -14.11
CA PRO A 314 16.69 1.72 -12.76
C PRO A 314 17.88 0.76 -12.71
N VAL A 315 18.80 1.01 -11.77
CA VAL A 315 20.04 0.25 -11.63
C VAL A 315 20.35 -0.09 -10.17
N ILE A 316 20.97 -1.24 -9.98
CA ILE A 316 21.68 -1.65 -8.76
C ILE A 316 23.17 -1.53 -9.03
N LEU A 317 23.86 -0.68 -8.27
CA LEU A 317 25.30 -0.65 -8.15
C LEU A 317 25.71 -1.60 -7.02
N ASN A 318 26.17 -2.80 -7.38
CA ASN A 318 26.68 -3.76 -6.42
C ASN A 318 28.16 -3.47 -6.14
N ALA A 319 28.42 -2.75 -5.05
CA ALA A 319 29.74 -2.37 -4.55
C ALA A 319 30.19 -3.21 -3.34
N LEU A 320 29.60 -4.39 -3.12
CA LEU A 320 29.99 -5.29 -2.02
C LEU A 320 31.41 -5.86 -2.20
N ALA A 321 31.94 -5.86 -3.42
CA ALA A 321 33.31 -6.27 -3.73
C ALA A 321 34.35 -5.15 -3.55
N CYS A 322 33.93 -3.95 -3.11
CA CYS A 322 34.83 -2.83 -2.84
C CYS A 322 35.33 -2.94 -1.41
N SER A 323 36.62 -3.19 -1.19
CA SER A 323 37.15 -3.51 0.15
C SER A 323 36.97 -2.36 1.16
N ASN A 324 37.05 -1.11 0.70
CA ASN A 324 36.79 0.09 1.50
C ASN A 324 35.37 0.64 1.30
N GLY A 325 34.48 -0.12 0.65
CA GLY A 325 33.13 0.30 0.34
C GLY A 325 33.07 1.41 -0.71
N VAL A 326 32.03 2.25 -0.61
CA VAL A 326 31.79 3.39 -1.49
C VAL A 326 32.30 4.65 -0.81
N GLU A 327 33.11 5.42 -1.53
CA GLU A 327 33.63 6.70 -1.03
C GLU A 327 33.14 7.83 -1.93
N ALA A 328 32.53 8.86 -1.34
CA ALA A 328 32.30 10.11 -2.05
C ALA A 328 33.62 10.88 -2.13
N GLY A 329 33.97 11.36 -3.33
CA GLY A 329 35.12 12.23 -3.50
C GLY A 329 34.91 13.63 -2.93
N ASN A 330 35.95 14.46 -3.01
CA ASN A 330 36.02 15.76 -2.32
C ASN A 330 35.32 16.85 -3.15
N ASN A 331 34.10 17.21 -2.74
CA ASN A 331 33.14 18.06 -3.43
C ASN A 331 32.70 17.51 -4.79
N ASP A 332 32.71 16.19 -4.93
CA ASP A 332 32.29 15.52 -6.15
C ASP A 332 30.76 15.40 -6.19
N ASP A 333 30.14 16.11 -7.14
CA ASP A 333 28.71 16.02 -7.39
C ASP A 333 28.38 14.77 -8.24
N VAL A 334 27.32 14.06 -7.89
CA VAL A 334 26.85 12.85 -8.56
C VAL A 334 25.46 13.10 -9.14
N VAL A 335 25.25 12.70 -10.40
CA VAL A 335 24.04 12.99 -11.15
C VAL A 335 23.30 11.68 -11.47
N LEU A 336 22.06 11.55 -11.02
CA LEU A 336 21.21 10.38 -11.24
C LEU A 336 20.47 10.48 -12.58
N THR A 337 20.63 9.47 -13.44
CA THR A 337 19.89 9.33 -14.71
C THR A 337 18.67 8.42 -14.63
N SER A 338 18.52 7.71 -13.52
CA SER A 338 17.41 6.81 -13.19
C SER A 338 17.36 6.65 -11.66
N ASP A 339 16.44 5.83 -11.18
CA ASP A 339 16.51 5.32 -9.80
C ASP A 339 17.78 4.47 -9.63
N VAL A 340 18.42 4.57 -8.46
CA VAL A 340 19.71 3.92 -8.17
C VAL A 340 19.70 3.28 -6.78
N VAL A 341 20.07 2.02 -6.71
CA VAL A 341 20.31 1.29 -5.47
C VAL A 341 21.80 1.03 -5.36
N ILE A 342 22.42 1.39 -4.24
CA ILE A 342 23.85 1.13 -4.00
C ILE A 342 23.95 0.17 -2.83
N PHE A 343 24.45 -1.04 -3.11
CA PHE A 343 24.81 -2.00 -2.06
C PHE A 343 26.30 -1.91 -1.81
N ALA A 344 26.71 -1.61 -0.58
CA ALA A 344 28.11 -1.59 -0.18
C ALA A 344 28.24 -2.06 1.27
N ASN A 345 29.41 -2.55 1.66
CA ASN A 345 29.64 -2.91 3.07
C ASN A 345 29.75 -1.66 3.96
N LYS A 346 30.10 -0.50 3.37
CA LYS A 346 30.23 0.78 4.06
C LYS A 346 30.19 1.95 3.10
N PHE A 347 29.88 3.12 3.64
CA PHE A 347 29.82 4.38 2.91
C PHE A 347 30.59 5.45 3.65
N THR A 348 31.50 6.13 2.97
CA THR A 348 32.24 7.24 3.60
C THR A 348 32.26 8.47 2.70
N GLY A 349 32.07 9.64 3.30
CA GLY A 349 32.15 10.92 2.62
C GLY A 349 32.97 11.90 3.45
N ASN A 350 34.05 12.41 2.85
CA ASN A 350 34.78 13.55 3.40
C ASN A 350 34.64 14.73 2.43
N ASN A 351 33.84 15.73 2.83
CA ASN A 351 33.31 16.75 1.91
C ASN A 351 32.61 16.10 0.70
N ALA A 352 31.67 15.18 0.90
CA ALA A 352 30.89 14.70 -0.24
C ALA A 352 30.17 15.88 -0.91
N GLY A 353 30.11 15.87 -2.23
CA GLY A 353 29.31 16.82 -2.99
C GLY A 353 27.81 16.53 -2.83
N SER A 354 27.06 16.81 -3.88
CA SER A 354 25.61 16.64 -3.92
C SER A 354 25.18 15.51 -4.84
N TYR A 355 24.13 14.80 -4.44
CA TYR A 355 23.39 13.90 -5.33
C TYR A 355 22.22 14.67 -5.94
N THR A 356 22.15 14.72 -7.27
CA THR A 356 21.18 15.51 -8.04
C THR A 356 20.48 14.68 -9.10
N SER A 357 19.29 15.10 -9.53
CA SER A 357 18.62 14.49 -10.69
C SER A 357 19.15 15.12 -11.98
N SER A 358 19.33 14.30 -13.02
CA SER A 358 19.66 14.79 -14.37
C SER A 358 18.49 15.49 -15.09
N SER A 359 17.29 15.47 -14.50
CA SER A 359 16.10 16.11 -15.05
C SER A 359 15.20 16.64 -13.93
N THR A 360 14.01 17.15 -14.27
CA THR A 360 13.00 17.55 -13.29
C THR A 360 12.26 16.37 -12.64
N ALA A 361 12.52 15.14 -13.09
CA ALA A 361 11.88 13.95 -12.52
C ALA A 361 12.46 13.63 -11.14
N VAL A 362 11.58 13.19 -10.24
CA VAL A 362 11.98 12.60 -8.95
C VAL A 362 12.83 11.36 -9.19
N ARG A 363 13.93 11.24 -8.46
CA ARG A 363 14.85 10.09 -8.54
C ARG A 363 15.07 9.52 -7.15
N ARG A 364 14.94 8.21 -7.04
CA ARG A 364 15.14 7.51 -5.77
C ARG A 364 16.55 6.94 -5.68
N LEU A 365 17.18 7.15 -4.53
CA LEU A 365 18.53 6.71 -4.22
C LEU A 365 18.54 5.88 -2.94
N TRP A 366 18.93 4.60 -3.01
CA TRP A 366 19.08 3.78 -1.81
C TRP A 366 20.55 3.56 -1.50
N PHE A 367 20.97 3.86 -0.28
CA PHE A 367 22.23 3.44 0.30
C PHE A 367 21.94 2.26 1.23
N ILE A 368 22.46 1.09 0.88
CA ILE A 368 22.16 -0.14 1.61
C ILE A 368 23.47 -0.81 2.02
N THR A 369 23.67 -0.90 3.33
CA THR A 369 24.61 -1.85 3.94
C THR A 369 23.81 -3.08 4.36
N PRO A 370 23.92 -4.23 3.66
CA PRO A 370 23.21 -5.45 4.05
C PRO A 370 23.54 -5.87 5.48
N ASP A 371 22.56 -6.46 6.17
CA ASP A 371 22.82 -7.15 7.42
C ASP A 371 23.61 -8.45 7.15
N PRO A 372 24.83 -8.62 7.70
CA PRO A 372 25.61 -9.84 7.57
C PRO A 372 25.01 -11.05 8.29
N VAL A 373 24.10 -10.85 9.25
CA VAL A 373 23.45 -11.92 10.03
C VAL A 373 21.92 -11.82 9.91
N PRO A 374 21.34 -12.05 8.72
CA PRO A 374 19.98 -11.65 8.38
C PRO A 374 18.88 -12.60 8.90
N THR A 375 19.04 -13.12 10.11
CA THR A 375 18.17 -14.15 10.70
C THR A 375 17.94 -13.98 12.20
N ASP A 376 18.61 -13.05 12.85
CA ASP A 376 18.55 -12.90 14.30
C ASP A 376 17.56 -11.82 14.78
N GLY A 377 16.91 -11.11 13.85
CA GLY A 377 15.85 -10.14 14.13
C GLY A 377 16.37 -8.87 14.80
N LYS A 378 17.65 -8.53 14.59
CA LYS A 378 18.32 -7.37 15.18
C LYS A 378 19.41 -6.87 14.25
N PRO A 379 19.80 -5.59 14.32
CA PRO A 379 20.92 -5.10 13.53
C PRO A 379 22.23 -5.78 13.96
N SER A 380 22.91 -6.42 13.01
CA SER A 380 24.25 -6.99 13.24
C SER A 380 25.34 -6.17 12.56
N CYS A 381 25.86 -5.16 13.26
CA CYS A 381 27.04 -4.42 12.80
C CYS A 381 28.34 -5.20 13.06
N VAL A 382 28.62 -6.14 12.18
CA VAL A 382 29.85 -6.95 12.20
C VAL A 382 30.49 -6.96 10.83
N SER A 383 31.81 -7.15 10.77
CA SER A 383 32.53 -7.21 9.50
C SER A 383 31.89 -8.24 8.55
N PRO A 384 31.66 -7.90 7.26
CA PRO A 384 32.22 -6.74 6.57
C PRO A 384 31.43 -5.43 6.73
N ALA A 385 30.23 -5.44 7.32
CA ALA A 385 29.44 -4.22 7.52
C ALA A 385 30.16 -3.22 8.43
N ASP A 386 30.07 -1.95 8.09
CA ASP A 386 30.69 -0.83 8.79
C ASP A 386 29.85 0.44 8.58
N ASP A 387 30.21 1.51 9.26
CA ASP A 387 29.38 2.71 9.41
C ASP A 387 29.11 3.46 8.10
N PHE A 388 27.99 4.20 8.09
CA PHE A 388 27.73 5.25 7.10
C PHE A 388 28.25 6.57 7.67
N VAL A 389 29.36 7.08 7.12
CA VAL A 389 30.09 8.21 7.71
C VAL A 389 30.06 9.44 6.79
N VAL A 390 29.54 10.55 7.30
CA VAL A 390 29.62 11.89 6.70
C VAL A 390 30.48 12.78 7.59
N LYS A 391 31.75 12.94 7.22
CA LYS A 391 32.72 13.69 8.04
C LYS A 391 32.51 15.19 7.99
N ASN A 392 32.10 15.74 6.84
CA ASN A 392 31.97 17.19 6.70
C ASN A 392 30.75 17.64 5.88
N LYS A 393 30.59 17.13 4.67
CA LYS A 393 29.48 17.50 3.80
C LYS A 393 28.86 16.28 3.14
N LEU A 394 27.54 16.27 3.01
CA LEU A 394 26.79 15.47 2.03
C LEU A 394 25.43 16.15 1.81
N GLU A 395 25.00 16.24 0.56
CA GLU A 395 23.74 16.92 0.21
C GLU A 395 22.90 16.07 -0.77
N ILE A 396 21.70 15.68 -0.35
CA ILE A 396 20.69 15.10 -1.23
C ILE A 396 19.77 16.23 -1.69
N LYS A 397 19.88 16.63 -2.96
CA LYS A 397 19.13 17.78 -3.48
C LYS A 397 17.82 17.32 -4.11
N ALA A 398 16.71 17.94 -3.73
CA ALA A 398 15.44 17.79 -4.42
C ALA A 398 15.62 18.02 -5.95
N PRO A 399 14.98 17.20 -6.81
CA PRO A 399 13.95 16.21 -6.51
C PRO A 399 14.50 14.80 -6.24
N VAL A 400 15.75 14.64 -5.78
CA VAL A 400 16.25 13.33 -5.33
C VAL A 400 15.71 13.02 -3.94
N GLU A 401 15.22 11.79 -3.76
CA GLU A 401 14.81 11.23 -2.48
C GLU A 401 15.76 10.07 -2.15
N ALA A 402 16.26 10.02 -0.92
CA ALA A 402 17.26 9.06 -0.49
C ALA A 402 16.81 8.22 0.72
N PHE A 403 17.11 6.93 0.67
CA PHE A 403 16.89 5.99 1.75
C PHE A 403 18.23 5.45 2.25
N LEU A 404 18.46 5.47 3.55
CA LEU A 404 19.60 4.79 4.18
C LEU A 404 19.10 3.56 4.95
N TYR A 405 19.61 2.39 4.59
CA TYR A 405 19.54 1.18 5.42
C TYR A 405 20.95 0.79 5.87
N THR A 406 21.18 0.65 7.17
CA THR A 406 22.43 0.10 7.70
C THR A 406 22.23 -0.57 9.06
N PRO A 407 22.74 -1.78 9.31
CA PRO A 407 22.79 -2.36 10.66
C PRO A 407 23.82 -1.64 11.55
N CYS A 408 24.70 -0.84 10.95
CA CYS A 408 25.74 -0.07 11.63
C CYS A 408 25.27 1.34 11.97
N LYS A 409 26.22 2.18 12.36
CA LYS A 409 25.94 3.55 12.79
C LYS A 409 25.77 4.46 11.58
N PHE A 410 24.84 5.40 11.69
CA PHE A 410 24.87 6.61 10.89
C PHE A 410 25.64 7.69 11.64
N ASP A 411 26.76 8.16 11.09
CA ASP A 411 27.62 9.17 11.70
C ASP A 411 27.77 10.41 10.81
N ALA A 412 26.97 11.44 11.07
CA ALA A 412 27.04 12.74 10.41
C ALA A 412 27.56 13.82 11.37
N LYS A 413 28.73 14.40 11.05
CA LYS A 413 29.43 15.32 11.97
C LYS A 413 29.24 16.82 11.71
N ASN A 414 29.10 17.24 10.45
CA ASN A 414 28.93 18.66 10.09
C ASN A 414 27.70 18.82 9.18
N THR A 415 27.84 19.44 8.01
CA THR A 415 26.70 19.78 7.15
C THR A 415 26.18 18.56 6.39
N PHE A 416 25.09 17.99 6.88
CA PHE A 416 24.36 16.94 6.19
C PHE A 416 22.97 17.46 5.82
N THR A 417 22.60 17.41 4.54
CA THR A 417 21.24 17.72 4.09
C THR A 417 20.64 16.48 3.45
N TRP A 418 19.52 16.02 3.99
CA TRP A 418 18.85 14.81 3.55
C TRP A 418 17.40 15.06 3.20
N ASN A 419 16.95 14.39 2.15
CA ASN A 419 15.55 14.33 1.74
C ASN A 419 15.18 12.85 1.58
N GLY A 420 14.37 12.29 2.48
CA GLY A 420 13.95 10.89 2.43
C GLY A 420 13.82 10.21 3.79
N GLN A 421 14.33 8.97 3.90
CA GLN A 421 14.18 8.09 5.07
C GLN A 421 15.52 7.56 5.58
N LEU A 422 15.59 7.25 6.87
CA LEU A 422 16.76 6.67 7.52
C LEU A 422 16.38 5.49 8.42
N TYR A 423 17.13 4.40 8.29
CA TYR A 423 16.96 3.16 9.05
C TYR A 423 18.33 2.65 9.49
N SER A 424 18.65 2.81 10.78
CA SER A 424 19.99 2.53 11.33
C SER A 424 19.95 1.61 12.56
N GLY A 425 21.00 0.80 12.71
CA GLY A 425 21.09 -0.20 13.76
C GLY A 425 21.85 0.25 15.00
N GLU A 426 23.08 0.70 14.85
CA GLU A 426 23.90 1.16 15.96
C GLU A 426 23.58 2.61 16.36
N TYR A 427 24.04 3.01 17.55
CA TYR A 427 23.78 4.35 18.11
C TYR A 427 24.33 5.43 17.17
N SER A 428 23.42 6.23 16.60
CA SER A 428 23.70 7.17 15.51
C SER A 428 24.01 8.58 16.00
N ASP A 429 24.89 9.29 15.28
CA ASP A 429 25.30 10.66 15.58
C ASP A 429 24.86 11.59 14.46
N VAL A 430 24.15 12.67 14.80
CA VAL A 430 23.80 13.76 13.89
C VAL A 430 24.20 15.08 14.54
N LYS A 431 25.23 15.72 13.99
CA LYS A 431 25.90 16.87 14.62
C LYS A 431 26.00 18.04 13.65
N ASN A 432 26.01 19.25 14.21
CA ASN A 432 26.38 20.53 13.60
C ASN A 432 25.68 20.88 12.27
N ASN A 433 24.57 21.62 12.35
CA ASN A 433 23.86 22.20 11.21
C ASN A 433 23.40 21.16 10.17
N SER A 434 22.91 20.02 10.65
CA SER A 434 22.30 18.99 9.81
C SER A 434 20.83 19.31 9.53
N GLY A 435 20.36 19.08 8.30
CA GLY A 435 18.98 19.20 7.87
C GLY A 435 18.44 17.85 7.38
N PHE A 436 17.27 17.47 7.84
CA PHE A 436 16.55 16.29 7.36
C PHE A 436 15.14 16.70 6.97
N THR A 437 14.67 16.25 5.82
CA THR A 437 13.28 16.38 5.39
C THR A 437 12.79 14.99 5.02
N PHE A 438 11.63 14.63 5.55
CA PHE A 438 11.00 13.36 5.24
C PHE A 438 10.50 13.31 3.79
N ALA A 439 10.75 12.18 3.12
CA ALA A 439 10.00 11.76 1.94
C ALA A 439 9.84 10.24 2.01
N GLN A 440 8.60 9.74 1.91
CA GLN A 440 8.31 8.32 2.09
C GLN A 440 8.80 7.51 0.87
N MET A 441 9.60 6.47 1.09
CA MET A 441 10.20 5.65 0.02
C MET A 441 9.95 4.15 0.17
N GLY A 442 10.34 3.55 1.29
CA GLY A 442 10.39 2.09 1.47
C GLY A 442 11.63 1.41 0.86
N ILE A 443 11.70 0.08 1.01
CA ILE A 443 12.80 -0.77 0.51
C ILE A 443 12.25 -2.09 -0.05
N ALA A 444 12.92 -2.65 -1.07
CA ALA A 444 12.45 -3.88 -1.69
C ALA A 444 12.47 -5.07 -0.72
N GLY A 445 11.41 -5.87 -0.74
CA GLY A 445 11.32 -7.15 -0.01
C GLY A 445 10.98 -7.02 1.48
N VAL A 446 10.67 -5.81 1.97
CA VAL A 446 10.32 -5.55 3.37
C VAL A 446 9.18 -4.54 3.45
N ASP A 447 8.31 -4.72 4.45
CA ASP A 447 7.37 -3.71 4.92
C ASP A 447 7.91 -3.09 6.20
N LEU A 448 8.33 -1.83 6.11
CA LEU A 448 8.96 -1.11 7.23
C LEU A 448 7.95 -0.67 8.30
N ASP A 449 6.64 -0.70 8.03
CA ASP A 449 5.60 -0.40 9.03
C ASP A 449 5.42 -1.54 10.02
N THR A 450 5.78 -2.76 9.62
CA THR A 450 5.70 -3.97 10.46
C THR A 450 7.07 -4.56 10.79
N GLY A 451 8.10 -4.21 10.02
CA GLY A 451 9.43 -4.83 10.09
C GLY A 451 9.48 -6.22 9.45
N SER A 452 8.45 -6.60 8.69
CA SER A 452 8.29 -7.96 8.16
C SER A 452 8.76 -8.08 6.71
N ALA A 453 9.26 -9.25 6.32
CA ALA A 453 9.57 -9.54 4.93
C ALA A 453 8.30 -9.58 4.07
N THR A 454 8.37 -9.00 2.87
CA THR A 454 7.29 -9.04 1.88
C THR A 454 7.69 -9.91 0.68
N THR A 455 6.69 -10.54 0.06
CA THR A 455 6.92 -11.26 -1.20
C THR A 455 6.83 -10.27 -2.37
N PRO A 456 7.88 -10.10 -3.18
CA PRO A 456 7.85 -9.17 -4.30
C PRO A 456 6.75 -9.51 -5.30
N VAL A 457 6.05 -8.49 -5.76
CA VAL A 457 5.12 -8.61 -6.87
C VAL A 457 5.93 -8.67 -8.16
N LEU A 458 5.95 -9.83 -8.83
CA LEU A 458 6.79 -10.06 -10.01
C LEU A 458 6.22 -9.43 -11.29
N GLN A 459 4.90 -9.24 -11.34
CA GLN A 459 4.18 -8.65 -12.46
C GLN A 459 2.89 -7.99 -11.95
N PRO A 460 2.36 -6.96 -12.65
CA PRO A 460 1.09 -6.35 -12.31
C PRO A 460 -0.02 -7.39 -12.26
N LYS A 461 -0.77 -7.44 -11.16
CA LYS A 461 -1.82 -8.45 -10.97
C LYS A 461 -2.96 -7.96 -10.07
N PRO A 462 -4.16 -8.57 -10.18
CA PRO A 462 -5.23 -8.36 -9.21
C PRO A 462 -4.80 -8.73 -7.78
N GLY A 463 -5.11 -7.84 -6.83
CA GLY A 463 -4.93 -8.06 -5.40
C GLY A 463 -6.17 -8.64 -4.72
N ALA A 464 -6.34 -8.28 -3.45
CA ALA A 464 -7.48 -8.68 -2.64
C ALA A 464 -8.81 -8.16 -3.19
N LEU A 465 -9.89 -8.92 -2.96
CA LEU A 465 -11.25 -8.49 -3.27
C LEU A 465 -11.64 -7.37 -2.29
N VAL A 466 -12.03 -6.21 -2.82
CA VAL A 466 -12.49 -5.06 -2.05
C VAL A 466 -14.01 -5.09 -1.91
N SER A 467 -14.71 -5.39 -3.01
CA SER A 467 -16.16 -5.47 -3.04
C SER A 467 -16.63 -6.45 -4.12
N ASN A 468 -17.73 -7.15 -3.86
CA ASN A 468 -18.47 -7.92 -4.85
C ASN A 468 -19.96 -7.72 -4.60
N ARG A 469 -20.71 -7.29 -5.62
CA ARG A 469 -22.14 -6.99 -5.48
C ARG A 469 -22.90 -7.19 -6.78
N ASP A 470 -24.17 -7.53 -6.64
CA ASP A 470 -25.13 -7.48 -7.73
C ASP A 470 -25.50 -6.03 -8.00
N LEU A 471 -25.50 -5.65 -9.27
CA LEU A 471 -26.07 -4.39 -9.71
C LEU A 471 -27.54 -4.63 -10.04
N ALA A 472 -28.41 -3.80 -9.46
CA ALA A 472 -29.83 -3.86 -9.77
C ALA A 472 -30.01 -3.79 -11.30
N PRO A 473 -30.97 -4.55 -11.87
CA PRO A 473 -31.34 -4.38 -13.26
C PRO A 473 -31.68 -2.90 -13.45
N VAL A 474 -30.87 -2.19 -14.25
CA VAL A 474 -31.25 -0.86 -14.69
C VAL A 474 -32.51 -1.09 -15.50
N GLY A 475 -33.66 -0.69 -14.95
CA GLY A 475 -34.93 -0.78 -15.65
C GLY A 475 -34.84 -0.06 -17.01
N PRO A 476 -35.71 -0.43 -17.97
CA PRO A 476 -35.78 0.27 -19.24
C PRO A 476 -35.95 1.78 -19.07
#